data_AF-A0A972LJI4-F1
#
_entry.id   AF-A0A972LJI4-F1
#
_cell.length_a   1.000
_cell.length_b   1.000
_cell.length_c   1.000
_cell.angle_alpha   90.00
_cell.angle_beta   90.00
_cell.angle_gamma   90.00
#
_symmetry.space_group_name_H-M   'P 1'
#
loop_
_entity.id
_entity.type
_entity.pdbx_description
1 polymer ?
#
loop_
_entity_poly.entity_id
_entity_poly.type
_entity_poly.pdbx_seq_one_letter_code
_entity_poly.pdbx_strand_id
1 'polypeptide(L)'
;LRTIEAVEGFTILSCEGHRSETQHDAFLSVRDRVVGYVPRVRVDVILENEEVQVVIKALKKSFFTDDENRTRIGIWFVTDIRAFGEI
;
A
#
# COMPACT_ATOMS: atom_id res chain seq x y z
N LEU A 1 -5.24 8.93 3.28
CA LEU A 1 -6.49 8.24 2.88
C LEU A 1 -7.70 8.99 3.40
N ARG A 2 -7.94 9.05 4.72
CA ARG A 2 -9.08 9.79 5.31
C ARG A 2 -9.18 11.28 4.97
N THR A 3 -8.09 11.88 4.49
CA THR A 3 -8.01 13.29 4.10
C THR A 3 -8.16 13.51 2.59
N ILE A 4 -8.39 12.44 1.82
CA ILE A 4 -8.57 12.51 0.36
C ILE A 4 -10.08 12.47 0.13
N GLU A 5 -10.64 13.57 -0.36
CA GLU A 5 -12.10 13.76 -0.48
C GLU A 5 -12.78 12.66 -1.31
N ALA A 6 -12.16 12.25 -2.42
CA ALA A 6 -12.62 11.16 -3.28
C ALA A 6 -12.60 9.75 -2.63
N VAL A 7 -12.12 9.61 -1.39
CA VAL A 7 -12.08 8.31 -0.70
C VAL A 7 -13.19 8.27 0.35
N GLU A 8 -14.34 7.73 -0.03
CA GLU A 8 -15.49 7.57 0.87
C GLU A 8 -15.26 6.46 1.92
N GLY A 9 -14.56 5.40 1.53
CA GLY A 9 -14.30 4.25 2.38
C GLY A 9 -13.08 3.43 1.90
N PHE A 10 -12.53 2.64 2.81
CA PHE A 10 -11.43 1.72 2.48
C PHE A 10 -11.36 0.57 3.46
N THR A 11 -10.85 -0.57 2.99
CA THR A 11 -10.57 -1.75 3.81
C THR A 11 -9.08 -1.89 4.02
N ILE A 12 -8.66 -2.26 5.23
CA ILE A 12 -7.27 -2.53 5.56
C ILE A 12 -7.12 -4.01 5.91
N LEU A 13 -6.14 -4.67 5.32
CA LEU A 13 -5.74 -6.04 5.67
C LEU A 13 -4.24 -6.10 5.98
N SER A 14 -3.88 -6.85 7.02
CA SER A 14 -2.50 -7.28 7.25
C SER A 14 -2.11 -8.34 6.22
N CYS A 15 -0.95 -8.20 5.60
CA CYS A 15 -0.44 -9.18 4.65
C CYS A 15 1.08 -9.34 4.75
N GLU A 16 1.58 -10.40 4.14
CA GLU A 16 3.00 -10.71 4.10
C GLU A 16 3.54 -10.37 2.71
N GLY A 17 4.66 -9.64 2.66
CA GLY A 17 5.41 -9.40 1.45
C GLY A 17 6.70 -10.20 1.46
N HIS A 18 7.06 -10.77 0.30
CA HIS A 18 8.37 -11.39 0.11
C HIS A 18 9.25 -10.55 -0.83
N ARG A 19 10.50 -10.29 -0.43
CA ARG A 19 11.50 -9.64 -1.29
C ARG A 19 12.72 -10.54 -1.42
N SER A 20 13.34 -10.51 -2.61
CA SER A 20 14.60 -11.22 -2.91
C SER A 20 15.81 -10.67 -2.13
N GLU A 21 15.68 -9.50 -1.51
CA GLU A 21 16.72 -8.86 -0.71
C GLU A 21 16.38 -8.98 0.78
N THR A 22 17.28 -9.59 1.54
CA THR A 22 17.26 -9.60 3.01
C THR A 22 17.47 -8.18 3.53
N GLN A 23 16.38 -7.52 3.94
CA GLN A 23 16.50 -6.28 4.69
C GLN A 23 17.04 -6.63 6.08
N HIS A 24 18.19 -6.07 6.46
CA HIS A 24 18.75 -6.20 7.80
C HIS A 24 17.91 -5.33 8.74
N ASP A 25 16.90 -5.91 9.37
CA ASP A 25 16.22 -5.27 10.50
C ASP A 25 16.95 -5.67 11.79
N ALA A 26 17.48 -4.67 12.50
CA ALA A 26 18.23 -4.85 13.74
C ALA A 26 17.36 -5.35 14.91
N PHE A 27 16.04 -5.35 14.75
CA PHE A 27 15.07 -5.78 15.77
C PHE A 27 14.54 -7.20 15.54
N LEU A 28 14.88 -7.87 14.45
CA LEU A 28 14.51 -9.27 14.21
C LEU A 28 15.47 -10.22 14.94
N SER A 29 14.92 -11.11 15.78
CA SER A 29 15.72 -12.10 16.48
C SER A 29 16.35 -13.09 15.49
N VAL A 30 17.43 -13.78 15.88
CA VAL A 30 18.11 -14.79 15.04
C VAL A 30 17.14 -15.92 14.60
N ARG A 31 16.02 -16.11 15.30
CA ARG A 31 14.95 -17.08 14.96
C ARG A 31 13.91 -16.52 14.00
N ASP A 32 13.83 -15.20 13.83
CA ASP A 32 12.92 -14.51 12.91
C ASP A 32 13.54 -14.25 11.52
N ARG A 33 14.72 -14.83 11.26
CA ARG A 33 15.34 -14.84 9.92
C ARG A 33 14.63 -15.84 9.00
N VAL A 34 13.31 -15.73 8.85
CA VAL A 34 12.61 -16.30 7.70
C VAL A 34 12.99 -15.42 6.52
N VAL A 35 13.85 -15.94 5.64
CA VAL A 35 14.32 -15.21 4.46
C VAL A 35 13.12 -14.65 3.68
N GLY A 36 13.07 -13.33 3.58
CA GLY A 36 12.10 -12.61 2.77
C GLY A 36 10.83 -12.15 3.47
N TYR A 37 10.53 -12.52 4.72
CA TYR A 37 9.31 -12.02 5.38
C TYR A 37 9.38 -10.51 5.65
N VAL A 38 8.41 -9.77 5.13
CA VAL A 38 8.23 -8.33 5.39
C VAL A 38 6.76 -8.09 5.73
N PRO A 39 6.42 -7.63 6.95
CA PRO A 39 5.07 -7.20 7.27
C PRO A 39 4.61 -6.11 6.30
N ARG A 40 3.42 -6.28 5.71
CA ARG A 40 2.80 -5.34 4.79
C ARG A 40 1.37 -5.07 5.20
N VAL A 41 0.85 -3.95 4.68
CA VAL A 41 -0.54 -3.57 4.78
C VAL A 41 -1.08 -3.45 3.36
N ARG A 42 -2.16 -4.17 3.08
CA ARG A 42 -2.96 -3.98 1.87
C ARG A 42 -4.12 -3.05 2.20
N VAL A 43 -4.32 -2.06 1.35
CA VAL A 43 -5.48 -1.16 1.41
C VAL A 43 -6.27 -1.34 0.13
N ASP A 44 -7.54 -1.69 0.26
CA ASP A 44 -8.48 -1.75 -0.86
C ASP A 44 -9.39 -0.52 -0.79
N VAL A 45 -9.54 0.16 -1.93
CA VAL A 45 -10.36 1.37 -2.09
C VAL A 45 -11.18 1.21 -3.37
N ILE A 46 -12.48 1.44 -3.28
CA ILE A 46 -13.39 1.51 -4.43
C ILE A 46 -13.55 3.00 -4.76
N LEU A 47 -13.41 3.35 -6.03
CA LEU A 47 -13.42 4.73 -6.51
C LEU A 47 -14.21 4.80 -7.81
N GLU A 48 -14.81 5.96 -8.06
CA GLU A 48 -15.28 6.31 -9.40
C GLU A 48 -14.07 6.42 -10.34
N ASN A 49 -14.29 6.08 -11.61
CA ASN A 49 -13.21 5.95 -12.59
C ASN A 49 -12.46 7.28 -12.79
N GLU A 50 -13.20 8.40 -12.75
CA GLU A 50 -12.67 9.75 -12.91
C GLU A 50 -11.75 10.16 -11.75
N GLU A 51 -11.92 9.54 -10.58
CA GLU A 51 -11.22 9.91 -9.35
C GLU A 51 -9.91 9.12 -9.14
N VAL A 52 -9.74 8.00 -9.84
CA VAL A 52 -8.57 7.11 -9.71
C VAL A 52 -7.24 7.88 -9.80
N GLN A 53 -7.11 8.76 -10.80
CA GLN A 53 -5.87 9.53 -10.98
C GLN A 53 -5.66 10.60 -9.90
N VAL A 54 -6.73 11.20 -9.39
CA VAL A 54 -6.69 12.17 -8.29
C VAL A 54 -6.15 11.48 -7.03
N VAL A 55 -6.69 10.30 -6.71
CA VAL A 55 -6.27 9.53 -5.53
C VAL A 55 -4.83 9.04 -5.67
N ILE A 56 -4.42 8.51 -6.83
CA ILE A 56 -3.02 8.08 -7.06
C ILE A 56 -2.06 9.26 -6.89
N LYS A 57 -2.41 10.45 -7.39
CA LYS A 57 -1.58 11.65 -7.24
C LYS A 57 -1.47 12.08 -5.77
N ALA A 58 -2.57 12.04 -5.02
CA ALA A 58 -2.59 12.36 -3.59
C ALA A 58 -1.78 11.34 -2.75
N LEU A 59 -1.90 10.04 -3.06
CA LEU A 59 -1.09 8.99 -2.45
C LEU A 59 0.39 9.21 -2.71
N LYS A 60 0.76 9.43 -3.97
CA LYS A 60 2.13 9.78 -4.35
C LYS A 60 2.66 10.94 -3.52
N LYS A 61 1.94 12.06 -3.43
CA LYS A 61 2.36 13.22 -2.62
C LYS A 61 2.52 12.89 -1.12
N SER A 62 1.67 12.03 -0.57
CA SER A 62 1.69 11.67 0.85
C SER A 62 2.78 10.66 1.20
N PHE A 63 3.19 9.85 0.22
CA PHE A 63 4.17 8.77 0.37
C PHE A 63 5.43 9.01 -0.44
N PHE A 64 5.68 10.23 -0.93
CA PHE A 64 7.01 10.67 -1.34
C PHE A 64 7.66 11.36 -0.15
N THR A 65 8.89 10.99 0.11
CA THR A 65 9.71 11.59 1.16
C THR A 65 10.86 12.27 0.43
N ASP A 66 11.20 13.50 0.79
CA ASP A 66 12.33 14.26 0.22
C ASP A 66 13.72 13.67 0.60
N ASP A 67 13.73 12.43 1.07
CA ASP A 67 14.92 11.69 1.48
C ASP A 67 15.44 10.94 0.24
N GLU A 68 16.57 11.39 -0.30
CA GLU A 68 17.24 10.86 -1.50
C GLU A 68 17.51 9.34 -1.43
N ASN A 69 17.39 8.75 -0.24
CA ASN A 69 17.69 7.36 0.04
C ASN A 69 16.46 6.46 0.26
N ARG A 70 15.23 6.95 0.08
CA ARG A 70 14.03 6.13 0.33
C ARG A 70 13.55 5.36 -0.90
N THR A 71 13.79 4.04 -0.81
CA THR A 71 13.25 2.96 -1.63
C THR A 71 11.73 3.03 -1.73
N ARG A 72 11.20 2.78 -2.94
CA ARG A 72 9.77 2.57 -3.27
C ARG A 72 8.90 2.14 -2.06
N ILE A 73 8.03 3.04 -1.59
CA ILE A 73 7.22 2.87 -0.37
C ILE A 73 6.10 1.82 -0.53
N GLY A 74 5.74 1.45 -1.77
CA GLY A 74 4.77 0.39 -2.02
C GLY A 74 4.53 0.14 -3.51
N ILE A 75 3.44 -0.58 -3.79
CA ILE A 75 2.92 -0.82 -5.14
C ILE A 75 1.42 -0.55 -5.08
N TRP A 76 0.88 0.03 -6.14
CA TRP A 76 -0.56 0.12 -6.34
C TRP A 76 -0.92 -0.57 -7.65
N PHE A 77 -2.13 -1.13 -7.69
CA PHE A 77 -2.74 -1.71 -8.87
C PHE A 77 -4.13 -1.11 -9.01
N VAL A 78 -4.59 -0.92 -10.25
CA VAL A 78 -5.96 -0.50 -10.55
C VAL A 78 -6.60 -1.62 -11.35
N THR A 79 -7.84 -1.97 -11.00
CA THR A 79 -8.63 -2.97 -11.72
C THR A 79 -10.07 -2.48 -11.82
N ASP A 80 -10.69 -2.75 -12.96
CA ASP A 80 -12.10 -2.41 -13.18
C ASP A 80 -12.99 -3.30 -12.30
N ILE A 81 -13.98 -2.69 -11.65
CA ILE A 81 -15.03 -3.40 -10.91
C ILE A 81 -16.20 -3.61 -11.86
N ARG A 82 -16.55 -4.88 -12.10
CA ARG A 82 -17.64 -5.23 -13.02
C ARG A 82 -19.04 -5.17 -12.41
N ALA A 83 -19.13 -5.25 -11.08
CA ALA A 83 -20.37 -5.14 -10.32
C ALA A 83 -20.04 -4.75 -8.87
N PHE A 84 -20.88 -3.91 -8.28
CA PHE A 84 -20.81 -3.47 -6.89
C PHE A 84 -22.24 -3.31 -6.34
N GLY A 85 -22.43 -3.56 -5.04
CA GLY A 85 -23.72 -3.43 -4.37
C GLY A 85 -23.61 -3.66 -2.87
N GLU A 86 -24.65 -3.25 -2.16
CA GLU A 86 -24.81 -3.39 -0.71
C GLU A 86 -26.00 -4.33 -0.43
N ILE A 87 -25.99 -5.01 0.73
CA ILE A 87 -27.09 -5.89 1.18
C ILE A 87 -27.88 -5.18 2.27
#